data_AF-A0A370LR42-F1
#
_entry.id   AF-A0A370LR42-F1
#
_cell.length_a   1.000
_cell.length_b   1.000
_cell.length_c   1.000
_cell.angle_alpha   90.00
_cell.angle_beta   90.00
_cell.angle_gamma   90.00
#
_symmetry.space_group_name_H-M   'P 1'
#
loop_
_entity.id
_entity.type
_entity.pdbx_description
1 polymer ?
#
loop_
_entity_poly.entity_id
_entity_poly.type
_entity_poly.pdbx_seq_one_letter_code
_entity_poly.pdbx_strand_id
1 'polypeptide(L)'
;MKNDPHNENRGKAIWVRRKYNPILKNLRIKSRSGDNDAAKEIIVQLTNYEQELRNLGYRRTDETEPGRAGRLVAITQEWIDEQKSKETELDRLMKQCRKDHNKAVLKQIFKLMAK
;
A
#
# COMPACT_ATOMS: atom_id res chain seq x y z
N MET A 1 5.10 -28.69 -16.47
CA MET A 1 4.75 -27.99 -15.22
C MET A 1 4.69 -26.50 -15.54
N LYS A 2 3.53 -25.85 -15.39
CA LYS A 2 3.45 -24.39 -15.58
C LYS A 2 4.13 -23.75 -14.38
N ASN A 3 5.22 -23.00 -14.59
CA ASN A 3 5.81 -22.16 -13.55
C ASN A 3 4.72 -21.19 -13.12
N ASP A 4 4.29 -21.27 -11.86
CA ASP A 4 3.45 -20.26 -11.26
C ASP A 4 4.24 -18.94 -11.31
N PRO A 5 3.80 -17.92 -12.07
CA PRO A 5 4.55 -16.67 -12.26
C PRO A 5 4.79 -15.93 -10.94
N HIS A 6 4.02 -16.26 -9.89
CA HIS A 6 4.26 -15.72 -8.56
C HIS A 6 5.50 -16.34 -7.91
N ASN A 7 5.82 -17.61 -8.16
CA ASN A 7 6.93 -18.29 -7.50
C ASN A 7 8.31 -17.71 -7.88
N GLU A 8 8.45 -17.19 -9.11
CA GLU A 8 9.70 -16.58 -9.61
C GLU A 8 10.07 -15.26 -8.88
N ASN A 9 9.07 -14.52 -8.38
CA ASN A 9 9.28 -13.25 -7.69
C ASN A 9 9.23 -13.35 -6.15
N ARG A 10 8.92 -14.54 -5.60
CA ARG A 10 8.84 -14.76 -4.15
C ARG A 10 10.14 -14.41 -3.43
N GLY A 11 11.29 -14.80 -3.98
CA GLY A 11 12.61 -14.46 -3.44
C GLY A 11 12.86 -12.96 -3.38
N LYS A 12 12.47 -12.23 -4.44
CA LYS A 12 12.58 -10.76 -4.52
C LYS A 12 11.65 -10.08 -3.50
N ALA A 13 10.41 -10.55 -3.36
CA ALA A 13 9.47 -10.00 -2.38
C ALA A 13 9.96 -10.19 -0.92
N ILE A 14 10.57 -11.35 -0.62
CA ILE A 14 11.22 -11.58 0.68
C ILE A 14 12.38 -10.60 0.89
N TRP A 15 13.18 -10.32 -0.15
CA TRP A 15 14.28 -9.36 -0.08
C TRP A 15 13.79 -7.93 0.17
N VAL A 16 12.75 -7.48 -0.55
CA VAL A 16 12.10 -6.18 -0.32
C VAL A 16 11.68 -6.04 1.15
N ARG A 17 11.02 -7.06 1.72
CA ARG A 17 10.67 -7.06 3.14
C ARG A 17 11.89 -6.96 4.06
N ARG A 18 12.98 -7.66 3.76
CA ARG A 18 14.23 -7.58 4.53
C ARG A 18 14.89 -6.20 4.45
N LYS A 19 14.81 -5.51 3.31
CA LYS A 19 15.29 -4.14 3.12
C LYS A 19 14.50 -3.15 3.98
N TYR A 20 13.17 -3.17 3.91
CA TYR A 20 12.33 -2.14 4.55
C TYR A 20 12.05 -2.38 6.04
N ASN A 21 11.96 -3.63 6.51
CA ASN A 21 11.59 -3.92 7.89
C ASN A 21 12.52 -3.27 8.95
N PRO A 22 13.86 -3.29 8.81
CA PRO A 22 14.76 -2.64 9.75
C PRO A 22 14.56 -1.11 9.76
N ILE A 23 14.38 -0.50 8.58
CA ILE A 23 14.17 0.94 8.42
C ILE A 23 12.88 1.35 9.15
N LEU A 24 11.77 0.69 8.82
CA LEU A 24 10.46 0.95 9.43
C LEU A 24 10.47 0.71 10.95
N LYS A 25 11.19 -0.32 11.43
CA LYS A 25 11.35 -0.58 12.87
C LYS A 25 12.08 0.58 13.56
N ASN A 26 13.19 1.06 12.98
CA ASN A 26 13.97 2.16 13.56
C ASN A 26 13.18 3.47 13.57
N LEU A 27 12.50 3.79 12.48
CA LEU A 27 11.65 4.99 12.40
C LEU A 27 10.50 4.93 13.40
N ARG A 28 9.86 3.75 13.58
CA ARG A 28 8.82 3.57 14.59
C ARG A 28 9.33 3.81 16.01
N ILE A 29 10.55 3.39 16.32
CA ILE A 29 11.19 3.65 17.62
C ILE A 29 11.42 5.16 17.79
N LYS A 30 12.02 5.82 16.80
CA LYS A 30 12.26 7.28 16.83
C LYS A 30 10.99 8.10 16.98
N SER A 31 9.96 7.76 16.19
CA SER A 31 8.65 8.43 16.26
C SER A 31 8.01 8.29 17.65
N ARG A 32 8.10 7.12 18.28
CA ARG A 32 7.65 6.92 19.67
C ARG A 32 8.41 7.76 20.69
N SER A 33 9.63 8.17 20.39
CA SER A 33 10.44 9.05 21.22
C SER A 33 10.19 10.54 20.96
N GLY A 34 9.13 10.89 20.20
CA GLY A 34 8.71 12.28 19.96
C GLY A 34 9.25 12.91 18.68
N ASP A 35 9.93 12.14 17.82
CA ASP A 35 10.40 12.62 16.52
C ASP A 35 9.24 12.63 15.49
N ASN A 36 8.65 13.81 15.28
CA ASN A 36 7.55 14.01 14.35
C ASN A 36 7.97 13.83 12.88
N ASP A 37 9.24 14.03 12.54
CA ASP A 37 9.72 13.82 11.17
C ASP A 37 9.90 12.33 10.89
N ALA A 38 10.27 11.54 11.90
CA ALA A 38 10.24 10.09 11.79
C ALA A 38 8.82 9.56 11.49
N ALA A 39 7.75 10.19 12.00
CA ALA A 39 6.38 9.78 11.68
C ALA A 39 6.02 10.01 10.20
N LYS A 40 6.44 11.14 9.62
CA LYS A 40 6.27 11.41 8.19
C LYS A 40 7.10 10.44 7.34
N GLU A 41 8.32 10.17 7.77
CA GLU A 41 9.23 9.26 7.07
C GLU A 41 8.71 7.81 7.08
N ILE A 42 8.02 7.38 8.14
CA ILE A 42 7.32 6.07 8.16
C ILE A 42 6.35 5.95 7.00
N ILE A 43 5.55 6.98 6.73
CA ILE A 43 4.54 6.96 5.67
C ILE A 43 5.23 6.83 4.29
N VAL A 44 6.31 7.58 4.07
CA VAL A 44 7.09 7.52 2.82
C VAL A 44 7.69 6.13 2.62
N GLN A 45 8.36 5.59 3.63
CA GLN A 45 9.00 4.28 3.54
C GLN A 45 7.98 3.14 3.42
N LEU A 46 6.82 3.26 4.07
CA LEU A 46 5.73 2.28 3.93
C LEU A 46 5.15 2.31 2.52
N THR A 47 4.93 3.49 1.95
CA THR A 47 4.45 3.66 0.56
C THR A 47 5.43 3.03 -0.43
N ASN A 48 6.73 3.30 -0.28
CA ASN A 48 7.76 2.71 -1.14
C ASN A 48 7.81 1.18 -1.01
N TYR A 49 7.68 0.67 0.22
CA TYR A 49 7.63 -0.76 0.48
C TYR A 49 6.44 -1.43 -0.21
N GLU A 50 5.24 -0.85 -0.08
CA GLU A 50 4.03 -1.39 -0.71
C GLU A 50 4.09 -1.32 -2.23
N GLN A 51 4.62 -0.24 -2.80
CA GLN A 51 4.79 -0.09 -4.24
C GLN A 51 5.79 -1.11 -4.81
N GLU A 52 6.93 -1.33 -4.16
CA GLU A 52 7.91 -2.35 -4.58
C GLU A 52 7.31 -3.77 -4.53
N LEU A 53 6.53 -4.08 -3.49
CA LEU A 53 5.81 -5.36 -3.44
C LEU A 53 4.77 -5.50 -4.55
N ARG A 54 4.00 -4.43 -4.80
CA ARG A 54 2.95 -4.42 -5.84
C ARG A 54 3.55 -4.62 -7.23
N ASN A 55 4.69 -4.01 -7.53
CA ASN A 55 5.42 -4.20 -8.78
C ASN A 55 5.86 -5.65 -8.99
N LEU A 56 6.04 -6.42 -7.90
CA LEU A 56 6.35 -7.84 -7.91
C LEU A 56 5.10 -8.73 -7.89
N GLY A 57 3.89 -8.16 -7.86
CA GLY A 57 2.62 -8.89 -7.75
C GLY A 57 2.36 -9.43 -6.34
N TYR A 58 2.90 -8.79 -5.31
CA TYR A 58 2.73 -9.18 -3.91
C TYR A 58 2.12 -8.05 -3.08
N ARG A 59 1.46 -8.45 -1.99
CA ARG A 59 0.95 -7.54 -0.96
C ARG A 59 1.21 -8.10 0.43
N ARG A 60 0.96 -7.27 1.44
CA ARG A 60 0.90 -7.72 2.83
C ARG A 60 -0.54 -8.03 3.22
N THR A 61 -0.73 -9.05 4.05
CA THR A 61 -1.99 -9.26 4.74
C THR A 61 -2.14 -8.23 5.85
N ASP A 62 -3.36 -7.71 6.00
CA ASP A 62 -3.70 -6.82 7.12
C ASP A 62 -4.08 -7.62 8.39
N GLU A 63 -4.51 -6.91 9.44
CA GLU A 63 -4.91 -7.52 10.71
C GLU A 63 -6.28 -8.21 10.66
N THR A 64 -7.10 -7.88 9.65
CA THR A 64 -8.45 -8.42 9.47
C THR A 64 -8.45 -9.73 8.70
N GLU A 65 -7.37 -10.03 7.97
CA GLU A 65 -7.24 -11.26 7.21
C GLU A 65 -6.83 -12.49 8.06
N PRO A 66 -7.49 -13.64 7.89
CA PRO A 66 -7.16 -14.87 8.62
C PRO A 66 -5.77 -15.38 8.21
N GLY A 67 -4.85 -15.44 9.19
CA GLY A 67 -3.51 -15.96 9.00
C GLY A 67 -2.40 -14.92 9.17
N ARG A 68 -2.26 -14.35 10.37
CA ARG A 68 -1.22 -13.40 10.83
C ARG A 68 -1.03 -12.15 9.95
N ALA A 69 -1.17 -10.99 10.57
CA ALA A 69 -0.85 -9.70 9.98
C ALA A 69 0.59 -9.64 9.46
N GLY A 70 0.77 -9.03 8.28
CA GLY A 70 2.08 -8.74 7.70
C GLY A 70 2.76 -9.92 6.99
N ARG A 71 2.02 -10.98 6.63
CA ARG A 71 2.53 -12.01 5.70
C ARG A 71 2.51 -11.49 4.27
N LEU A 72 3.44 -11.99 3.46
CA LEU A 72 3.47 -11.70 2.03
C LEU A 72 2.58 -12.72 1.30
N VAL A 73 1.63 -12.20 0.53
CA VAL A 73 0.71 -13.00 -0.29
C VAL A 73 0.67 -12.43 -1.71
N ALA A 74 0.44 -13.29 -2.70
CA ALA A 74 0.30 -12.85 -4.07
C ALA A 74 -0.96 -11.97 -4.21
N ILE A 75 -0.88 -10.95 -5.05
CA ILE A 75 -2.05 -10.17 -5.45
C ILE A 75 -2.81 -11.01 -6.48
N THR A 76 -3.99 -11.48 -6.10
CA THR A 76 -4.88 -12.22 -6.99
C THR A 76 -5.92 -11.29 -7.62
N GLN A 77 -6.58 -11.77 -8.68
CA GLN A 77 -7.64 -11.00 -9.33
C GLN A 77 -8.84 -10.80 -8.40
N GLU A 78 -9.18 -11.80 -7.59
CA GLU A 78 -10.26 -11.72 -6.61
C GLU A 78 -10.00 -10.61 -5.58
N TRP A 79 -8.77 -10.49 -5.09
CA TRP A 79 -8.40 -9.41 -4.18
C TRP A 79 -8.49 -8.05 -4.86
N ILE A 80 -8.06 -7.94 -6.13
CA ILE A 80 -8.19 -6.68 -6.89
C ILE A 80 -9.67 -6.27 -7.00
N ASP A 81 -10.54 -7.23 -7.30
CA ASP A 81 -11.96 -6.96 -7.47
C ASP A 81 -12.66 -6.66 -6.13
N GLU A 82 -12.21 -7.28 -5.04
CA GLU A 82 -12.62 -6.92 -3.67
C GLU A 82 -12.19 -5.49 -3.30
N GLN A 83 -10.97 -5.07 -3.65
CA GLN A 83 -10.54 -3.69 -3.39
C GLN A 83 -11.33 -2.68 -4.23
N LYS A 84 -11.70 -3.03 -5.47
CA LYS A 84 -12.56 -2.19 -6.32
C LYS A 84 -13.98 -2.09 -5.78
N SER A 85 -14.54 -3.16 -5.21
CA SER A 85 -15.89 -3.11 -4.63
C SER A 85 -15.96 -2.28 -3.34
N LYS A 86 -14.82 -2.15 -2.65
CA LYS A 86 -14.63 -1.29 -1.46
C LYS A 86 -14.28 0.16 -1.82
N GLU A 87 -14.01 0.46 -3.08
CA GLU A 87 -13.60 1.80 -3.53
C GLU A 87 -14.76 2.79 -3.39
N THR A 88 -14.56 3.83 -2.59
CA THR A 88 -15.57 4.87 -2.41
C THR A 88 -15.59 5.83 -3.60
N GLU A 89 -16.68 6.59 -3.76
CA GLU A 89 -16.74 7.66 -4.77
C GLU A 89 -15.64 8.72 -4.55
N LEU A 90 -15.26 8.96 -3.29
CA LEU A 90 -14.15 9.84 -2.95
C LEU A 90 -12.82 9.28 -3.47
N ASP A 91 -12.57 7.99 -3.30
CA ASP A 91 -11.35 7.33 -3.79
C ASP A 91 -11.24 7.38 -5.31
N ARG A 92 -12.36 7.12 -6.00
CA ARG A 92 -12.46 7.20 -7.45
C ARG A 92 -12.14 8.60 -7.97
N LEU A 93 -12.75 9.64 -7.37
CA LEU A 93 -12.48 11.03 -7.74
C LEU A 93 -11.04 11.44 -7.43
N MET A 94 -10.49 11.00 -6.29
CA MET A 94 -9.08 11.24 -5.93
C MET A 94 -8.10 10.59 -6.91
N LYS A 95 -8.41 9.40 -7.44
CA LYS A 95 -7.61 8.76 -8.50
C LYS A 95 -7.69 9.53 -9.81
N GLN A 96 -8.88 9.95 -10.22
CA GLN A 96 -9.09 10.71 -11.45
C GLN A 96 -8.37 12.08 -11.38
N CYS A 97 -8.45 12.75 -10.23
CA CYS A 97 -7.73 14.00 -10.00
C CYS A 97 -6.21 13.84 -10.14
N ARG A 98 -5.63 12.77 -9.59
CA ARG A 98 -4.18 12.50 -9.68
C ARG A 98 -3.70 12.19 -11.09
N LYS A 99 -4.55 11.57 -11.90
CA LYS A 99 -4.22 11.21 -13.28
C LYS A 99 -4.34 12.40 -14.23
N ASP A 100 -5.41 13.17 -14.11
CA ASP A 100 -5.78 14.17 -15.12
C ASP A 100 -5.51 15.62 -14.66
N HIS A 101 -5.01 15.83 -13.43
CA HIS A 101 -4.85 17.16 -12.80
C HIS A 101 -6.10 18.05 -12.95
N ASN A 102 -7.28 17.43 -12.95
CA ASN A 102 -8.51 18.09 -13.35
C ASN A 102 -9.11 18.92 -12.20
N LYS A 103 -9.09 20.25 -12.36
CA LYS A 103 -9.64 21.21 -11.38
C LYS A 103 -11.13 21.02 -11.08
N ALA A 104 -11.91 20.47 -12.01
CA ALA A 104 -13.33 20.20 -11.78
C ALA A 104 -13.53 19.02 -10.80
N VAL A 105 -12.67 18.00 -10.88
CA VAL A 105 -12.69 16.84 -9.99
C VAL A 105 -12.26 17.24 -8.57
N LEU A 106 -11.26 18.13 -8.44
CA LEU A 106 -10.88 18.73 -7.15
C LEU A 106 -12.06 19.40 -6.43
N LYS A 107 -12.89 20.15 -7.17
CA LYS A 107 -14.05 20.83 -6.60
C LYS A 107 -15.12 19.84 -6.08
N GLN A 108 -15.30 18.69 -6.75
CA GLN A 108 -16.20 17.63 -6.30
C GLN A 108 -15.67 16.94 -5.03
N ILE A 109 -14.36 16.70 -4.96
CA ILE A 109 -13.69 16.16 -3.77
C ILE A 109 -13.91 17.08 -2.57
N PHE A 110 -13.66 18.39 -2.71
CA PHE A 110 -13.86 19.36 -1.62
C PHE A 110 -15.31 19.40 -1.13
N LYS A 111 -16.28 19.27 -2.03
CA LYS A 111 -17.71 19.23 -1.65
C LYS A 111 -18.08 17.97 -0.87
N LEU A 112 -17.42 16.84 -1.13
CA LEU A 112 -17.64 15.59 -0.39
C LEU A 112 -16.99 15.62 1.00
N MET A 113 -15.86 16.30 1.16
CA MET A 113 -15.16 16.42 2.46
C MET A 113 -15.77 17.46 3.41
N ALA A 114 -16.63 18.36 2.92
CA ALA A 114 -17.24 19.44 3.71
C ALA A 114 -18.59 19.06 4.35
N LYS A 115 -18.98 17.78 4.27
CA LYS A 115 -20.15 17.20 4.95
C LYS A 115 -19.70 16.40 6.16
#